data_AF-A0A3G6RK69-F1
#
_entry.id   AF-A0A3G6RK69-F1
#
_cell.length_a   1.000
_cell.length_b   1.000
_cell.length_c   1.000
_cell.angle_alpha   90.00
_cell.angle_beta   90.00
_cell.angle_gamma   90.00
#
_symmetry.space_group_name_H-M   'P 1'
#
loop_
_entity.id
_entity.type
_entity.pdbx_description
1 polymer ?
#
loop_
_entity_poly.entity_id
_entity_poly.type
_entity_poly.pdbx_seq_one_letter_code
_entity_poly.pdbx_strand_id
1 'polypeptide(L)'
;MLKAEHIKKTYSAGEKVALDDFSIHVPKGSIYGLLGPNGAGKTSFIRIINQITQADSGDIFINGEKLNPNHIKDIGYMPEERGLYKNMSVGDQILYFGELKGMSKNDALTEAKKWFEKLNIDQWWKKKLSELSKGMAQKIQFVVTVLHRPHLLILDEPFSGFDPVNANLIKDQIIELKNNGTTIILSTHRMESVEEMCDYVALINNSKKIIDGRVFDVREKFKKNIFGITLSEVSNDQFENFKNKYEIFNFSNDNNLISFDLKNETDQNNILLDLVHVGKVRSFDERIPSMNEVFINAVSNHS
;
A
#
# COMPACT_ATOMS: atom_id res chain seq x y z
N MET A 1 16.66 -1.93 -3.01
CA MET A 1 16.58 -3.14 -2.16
C MET A 1 16.32 -4.36 -3.02
N LEU A 2 15.17 -4.43 -3.70
CA LEU A 2 14.79 -5.55 -4.56
C LEU A 2 14.64 -5.06 -6.00
N LYS A 3 15.12 -5.83 -6.97
CA LYS A 3 14.94 -5.57 -8.41
C LYS A 3 14.44 -6.86 -9.05
N ALA A 4 13.32 -6.79 -9.74
CA ALA A 4 12.79 -7.88 -10.55
C ALA A 4 12.79 -7.45 -12.01
N GLU A 5 13.30 -8.30 -12.89
CA GLU A 5 13.50 -7.99 -14.31
C GLU A 5 12.89 -9.09 -15.18
N HIS A 6 11.96 -8.69 -16.05
CA HIS A 6 11.34 -9.51 -17.08
C HIS A 6 10.75 -10.82 -16.54
N ILE A 7 10.14 -10.77 -15.35
CA ILE A 7 9.59 -11.95 -14.68
C ILE A 7 8.38 -12.47 -15.46
N LYS A 8 8.46 -13.74 -15.87
CA LYS A 8 7.35 -14.47 -16.45
C LYS A 8 6.96 -15.64 -15.58
N LYS A 9 5.65 -15.84 -15.41
CA LYS A 9 5.12 -17.02 -14.72
C LYS A 9 3.82 -17.49 -15.32
N THR A 10 3.75 -18.79 -15.57
CA THR A 10 2.57 -19.52 -16.03
C THR A 10 2.24 -20.68 -15.10
N TYR A 11 0.98 -21.06 -15.07
CA TYR A 11 0.45 -22.23 -14.38
C TYR A 11 -0.36 -23.09 -15.36
N SER A 12 -0.76 -24.29 -14.93
CA SER A 12 -1.55 -25.22 -15.73
C SER A 12 -0.92 -25.49 -17.10
N ALA A 13 0.37 -25.84 -17.09
CA ALA A 13 1.16 -26.12 -18.30
C ALA A 13 1.12 -25.00 -19.37
N GLY A 14 0.94 -23.74 -18.96
CA GLY A 14 0.96 -22.58 -19.85
C GLY A 14 -0.41 -21.98 -20.15
N GLU A 15 -1.52 -22.62 -19.75
CA GLU A 15 -2.87 -22.12 -20.00
C GLU A 15 -3.18 -20.84 -19.22
N LYS A 16 -2.58 -20.67 -18.03
CA LYS A 16 -2.82 -19.52 -17.18
C LYS A 16 -1.53 -18.73 -17.00
N VAL A 17 -1.43 -17.60 -17.67
CA VAL A 17 -0.39 -16.59 -17.40
C VAL A 17 -0.73 -15.90 -16.08
N ALA A 18 0.25 -15.79 -15.19
CA ALA A 18 0.13 -15.09 -13.92
C ALA A 18 1.00 -13.84 -13.88
N LEU A 19 2.17 -13.86 -14.53
CA LEU A 19 3.03 -12.70 -14.75
C LEU A 19 3.56 -12.74 -16.18
N ASP A 20 3.51 -11.61 -16.87
CA ASP A 20 4.02 -11.45 -18.23
C ASP A 20 4.89 -10.20 -18.29
N ASP A 21 6.19 -10.40 -18.52
CA ASP A 21 7.21 -9.34 -18.58
C ASP A 21 7.19 -8.37 -17.37
N PHE A 22 7.02 -8.92 -16.17
CA PHE A 22 6.85 -8.12 -14.97
C PHE A 22 8.21 -7.66 -14.42
N SER A 23 8.43 -6.35 -14.40
CA SER A 23 9.66 -5.73 -13.87
C SER A 23 9.33 -4.66 -12.83
N ILE A 24 9.98 -4.66 -11.67
CA ILE A 24 9.84 -3.61 -10.65
C ILE A 24 11.16 -3.33 -9.95
N HIS A 25 11.28 -2.13 -9.38
CA HIS A 25 12.38 -1.76 -8.49
C HIS A 25 11.82 -1.26 -7.17
N VAL A 26 12.14 -1.96 -6.07
CA VAL A 26 11.76 -1.58 -4.71
C VAL A 26 12.97 -0.90 -4.05
N PRO A 27 12.90 0.42 -3.80
CA PRO A 27 13.96 1.16 -3.11
C PRO A 27 14.18 0.66 -1.69
N LYS A 28 15.35 0.98 -1.11
CA LYS A 28 15.65 0.60 0.28
C LYS A 28 14.94 1.57 1.24
N GLY A 29 14.37 1.03 2.33
CA GLY A 29 13.71 1.84 3.36
C GLY A 29 12.41 2.50 2.89
N SER A 30 11.74 1.90 1.90
CA SER A 30 10.46 2.39 1.38
C SER A 30 9.35 1.36 1.59
N ILE A 31 8.11 1.84 1.62
CA ILE A 31 6.90 1.01 1.49
C ILE A 31 6.47 1.03 0.02
N TYR A 32 6.43 -0.16 -0.59
CA TYR A 32 6.08 -0.37 -1.99
C TYR A 32 4.76 -1.13 -2.07
N GLY A 33 3.70 -0.46 -2.54
CA GLY A 33 2.38 -1.04 -2.73
C GLY A 33 2.28 -1.88 -4.00
N LEU A 34 1.81 -3.11 -3.88
CA LEU A 34 1.45 -3.98 -5.01
C LEU A 34 -0.07 -4.04 -5.11
N LEU A 35 -0.62 -3.31 -6.08
CA LEU A 35 -2.05 -3.18 -6.32
C LEU A 35 -2.50 -4.06 -7.47
N GLY A 36 -3.77 -4.45 -7.46
CA GLY A 36 -4.39 -5.19 -8.55
C GLY A 36 -5.62 -5.97 -8.08
N PRO A 37 -6.54 -6.35 -8.98
CA PRO A 37 -7.64 -7.23 -8.62
C PRO A 37 -7.14 -8.63 -8.20
N ASN A 38 -8.05 -9.44 -7.66
CA ASN A 38 -7.75 -10.84 -7.36
C ASN A 38 -7.39 -11.59 -8.64
N GLY A 39 -6.35 -12.42 -8.57
CA GLY A 39 -5.84 -13.14 -9.73
C GLY A 39 -4.94 -12.33 -10.68
N ALA A 40 -4.66 -11.05 -10.40
CA ALA A 40 -3.81 -10.22 -11.27
C ALA A 40 -2.33 -10.68 -11.36
N GLY A 41 -1.85 -11.49 -10.41
CA GLY A 41 -0.45 -11.96 -10.37
C GLY A 41 0.32 -11.59 -9.10
N LYS A 42 -0.25 -10.79 -8.20
CA LYS A 42 0.38 -10.32 -6.94
C LYS A 42 0.96 -11.47 -6.10
N THR A 43 0.12 -12.43 -5.73
CA THR A 43 0.51 -13.58 -4.91
C THR A 43 1.53 -14.46 -5.62
N SER A 44 1.46 -14.59 -6.94
CA SER A 44 2.46 -15.33 -7.72
C SER A 44 3.83 -14.66 -7.65
N PHE A 45 3.89 -13.33 -7.79
CA PHE A 45 5.13 -12.58 -7.64
C PHE A 45 5.71 -12.71 -6.22
N ILE A 46 4.87 -12.56 -5.19
CA ILE A 46 5.26 -12.73 -3.78
C ILE A 46 5.81 -14.14 -3.53
N ARG A 47 5.19 -15.18 -4.08
CA ARG A 47 5.67 -16.57 -3.95
C ARG A 47 7.01 -16.80 -4.65
N ILE A 48 7.27 -16.10 -5.76
CA ILE A 48 8.57 -16.15 -6.45
C ILE A 48 9.66 -15.51 -5.60
N ILE A 49 9.42 -14.33 -5.03
CA ILE A 49 10.40 -13.68 -4.15
C ILE A 49 10.75 -14.57 -2.95
N ASN A 50 9.74 -15.25 -2.38
CA ASN A 50 9.92 -16.18 -1.26
C ASN A 50 10.46 -17.57 -1.67
N GLN A 51 10.79 -17.80 -2.95
CA GLN A 51 11.20 -19.09 -3.51
C GLN A 51 10.25 -20.27 -3.23
N ILE A 52 8.97 -19.98 -2.99
CA ILE A 52 7.92 -21.00 -2.87
C ILE A 52 7.63 -21.58 -4.26
N THR A 53 7.74 -20.76 -5.30
CA THR A 53 7.62 -21.16 -6.71
C THR A 53 8.70 -20.48 -7.53
N GLN A 54 9.24 -21.14 -8.54
CA GLN A 54 10.20 -20.51 -9.46
C GLN A 54 9.49 -19.72 -10.56
N ALA A 55 10.10 -18.63 -11.02
CA ALA A 55 9.71 -17.97 -12.27
C ALA A 55 10.04 -18.88 -13.47
N ASP A 56 9.30 -18.73 -14.56
CA ASP A 56 9.59 -19.45 -15.80
C ASP A 56 10.72 -18.76 -16.58
N SER A 57 10.84 -17.43 -16.45
CA SER A 57 11.96 -16.62 -16.95
C SER A 57 12.10 -15.32 -16.16
N GLY A 58 13.22 -14.62 -16.39
CA GLY A 58 13.56 -13.37 -15.72
C GLY A 58 14.38 -13.60 -14.45
N ASP A 59 14.83 -12.49 -13.84
CA ASP A 59 15.75 -12.51 -12.71
C ASP A 59 15.28 -11.59 -11.57
N ILE A 60 15.48 -12.03 -10.34
CA ILE A 60 15.26 -11.23 -9.13
C ILE A 60 16.59 -11.04 -8.43
N PHE A 61 16.86 -9.80 -8.00
CA PHE A 61 18.03 -9.41 -7.24
C PHE A 61 17.61 -8.79 -5.90
N ILE A 62 18.31 -9.15 -4.83
CA ILE A 62 18.18 -8.53 -3.50
C ILE A 62 19.56 -7.99 -3.13
N ASN A 63 19.64 -6.70 -2.83
CA ASN A 63 20.91 -5.99 -2.57
C ASN A 63 21.97 -6.17 -3.68
N GLY A 64 21.53 -6.34 -4.93
CA GLY A 64 22.41 -6.55 -6.08
C GLY A 64 22.83 -8.02 -6.30
N GLU A 65 22.53 -8.92 -5.36
CA GLU A 65 22.80 -10.35 -5.50
C GLU A 65 21.58 -11.07 -6.08
N LYS A 66 21.82 -12.02 -7.00
CA LYS A 66 20.74 -12.84 -7.57
C LYS A 66 20.05 -13.65 -6.46
N LEU A 67 18.72 -13.70 -6.51
CA LEU A 67 17.87 -14.36 -5.53
C LEU A 67 18.33 -15.80 -5.30
N ASN A 68 18.70 -16.12 -4.05
CA ASN A 68 19.18 -17.43 -3.64
C ASN A 68 18.62 -17.78 -2.24
N PRO A 69 18.62 -19.06 -1.84
CA PRO A 69 17.97 -19.52 -0.61
C PRO A 69 18.44 -18.81 0.66
N ASN A 70 19.66 -18.27 0.69
CA ASN A 70 20.18 -17.56 1.86
C ASN A 70 19.41 -16.28 2.14
N HIS A 71 18.77 -15.66 1.14
CA HIS A 71 17.93 -14.47 1.35
C HIS A 71 16.65 -14.77 2.14
N ILE A 72 16.13 -16.01 2.08
CA ILE A 72 14.82 -16.35 2.67
C ILE A 72 14.82 -16.20 4.19
N LYS A 73 15.97 -16.40 4.84
CA LYS A 73 16.11 -16.20 6.29
C LYS A 73 15.94 -14.73 6.69
N ASP A 74 16.29 -13.80 5.80
CA ASP A 74 16.29 -12.35 6.03
C ASP A 74 14.99 -11.66 5.57
N ILE A 75 14.07 -12.44 4.97
CA ILE A 75 12.76 -11.98 4.53
C ILE A 75 11.70 -12.34 5.57
N GLY A 76 10.95 -11.33 6.03
CA GLY A 76 9.71 -11.54 6.75
C GLY A 76 8.57 -11.65 5.76
N TYR A 77 7.84 -12.77 5.75
CA TYR A 77 6.67 -12.93 4.90
C TYR A 77 5.40 -13.19 5.73
N MET A 78 4.38 -12.36 5.51
CA MET A 78 3.04 -12.52 6.06
C MET A 78 2.07 -12.89 4.92
N PRO A 79 1.67 -14.16 4.79
CA PRO A 79 0.67 -14.57 3.80
C PRO A 79 -0.75 -14.10 4.16
N GLU A 80 -1.63 -13.99 3.17
CA GLU A 80 -3.07 -13.71 3.39
C GLU A 80 -3.72 -14.82 4.24
N GLU A 81 -3.46 -16.08 3.88
CA GLU A 81 -3.89 -17.25 4.65
C GLU A 81 -2.89 -17.60 5.76
N ARG A 82 -3.42 -18.03 6.91
CA ARG A 82 -2.61 -18.24 8.12
C ARG A 82 -1.76 -19.49 8.04
N GLY A 83 -0.45 -19.32 8.22
CA GLY A 83 0.52 -20.41 8.34
C GLY A 83 0.76 -20.92 9.76
N LEU A 84 0.01 -20.47 10.76
CA LEU A 84 0.27 -20.78 12.17
C LEU A 84 -0.42 -22.08 12.65
N TYR A 85 0.21 -22.78 13.59
CA TYR A 85 -0.26 -24.03 14.17
C TYR A 85 -1.41 -23.80 15.17
N LYS A 86 -2.60 -24.28 14.82
CA LYS A 86 -3.84 -24.06 15.61
C LYS A 86 -3.75 -24.53 17.07
N ASN A 87 -3.09 -25.67 17.31
CA ASN A 87 -3.10 -26.35 18.62
C ASN A 87 -1.88 -26.07 19.49
N MET A 88 -0.91 -25.29 18.99
CA MET A 88 0.30 -24.92 19.72
C MET A 88 0.07 -23.61 20.48
N SER A 89 0.74 -23.41 21.62
CA SER A 89 0.64 -22.16 22.35
C SER A 89 1.25 -21.01 21.52
N VAL A 90 0.74 -19.79 21.71
CA VAL A 90 1.23 -18.60 21.00
C VAL A 90 2.71 -18.36 21.29
N GLY A 91 3.11 -18.39 22.56
CA GLY A 91 4.48 -18.15 22.98
C GLY A 91 5.45 -19.16 22.37
N ASP A 92 5.09 -20.46 22.40
CA ASP A 92 5.96 -21.51 21.84
C ASP A 92 6.11 -21.33 20.32
N GLN A 93 5.05 -20.97 19.61
CA GLN A 93 5.11 -20.73 18.16
C GLN A 93 6.03 -19.57 17.80
N ILE A 94 5.95 -18.46 18.54
CA ILE A 94 6.78 -17.28 18.28
C ILE A 94 8.26 -17.62 18.47
N LEU A 95 8.59 -18.33 19.54
CA LEU A 95 9.97 -18.77 19.78
C LEU A 95 10.44 -19.73 18.68
N TYR A 96 9.61 -20.71 18.32
CA TYR A 96 9.90 -21.67 17.25
C TYR A 96 10.21 -20.98 15.91
N PHE A 97 9.37 -20.05 15.47
CA PHE A 97 9.60 -19.32 14.22
C PHE A 97 10.79 -18.36 14.30
N GLY A 98 11.06 -17.76 15.47
CA GLY A 98 12.27 -16.97 15.70
C GLY A 98 13.54 -17.80 15.54
N GLU A 99 13.57 -18.99 16.13
CA GLU A 99 14.70 -19.93 16.01
C GLU A 99 14.90 -20.41 14.56
N LEU A 100 13.81 -20.67 13.81
CA LEU A 100 13.89 -20.98 12.37
C LEU A 100 14.48 -19.84 11.54
N LYS A 101 14.38 -18.60 12.00
CA LYS A 101 14.98 -17.41 11.39
C LYS A 101 16.39 -17.11 11.91
N GLY A 102 16.97 -18.01 12.70
CA GLY A 102 18.34 -17.91 13.20
C GLY A 102 18.50 -17.09 14.47
N MET A 103 17.41 -16.70 15.14
CA MET A 103 17.49 -16.06 16.45
C MET A 103 17.86 -17.07 17.53
N SER A 104 18.59 -16.63 18.56
CA SER A 104 18.65 -17.41 19.79
C SER A 104 17.30 -17.37 20.50
N LYS A 105 16.98 -18.41 21.27
CA LYS A 105 15.75 -18.46 22.07
C LYS A 105 15.61 -17.25 23.01
N ASN A 106 16.72 -16.77 23.58
CA ASN A 106 16.72 -15.61 24.47
C ASN A 106 16.43 -14.30 23.71
N ASP A 107 17.01 -14.13 22.52
CA ASP A 107 16.74 -12.97 21.67
C ASP A 107 15.29 -12.98 21.19
N ALA A 108 14.80 -14.14 20.74
CA ALA A 108 13.41 -14.32 20.33
C ALA A 108 12.45 -13.99 21.48
N LEU A 109 12.72 -14.47 22.70
CA LEU A 109 11.90 -14.14 23.87
C LEU A 109 11.92 -12.64 24.20
N THR A 110 13.09 -12.01 24.10
CA THR A 110 13.26 -10.58 24.41
C THR A 110 12.49 -9.72 23.43
N GLU A 111 12.61 -10.01 22.14
CA GLU A 111 11.89 -9.30 21.08
C GLU A 111 10.39 -9.58 21.13
N ALA A 112 9.99 -10.82 21.45
CA ALA A 112 8.59 -11.17 21.55
C ALA A 112 7.88 -10.37 22.64
N LYS A 113 8.51 -10.19 23.81
CA LYS A 113 7.96 -9.35 24.89
C LYS A 113 7.74 -7.91 24.46
N LYS A 114 8.70 -7.31 23.73
CA LYS A 114 8.56 -5.95 23.20
C LYS A 114 7.37 -5.83 22.25
N TRP A 115 7.21 -6.80 21.35
CA TRP A 115 6.07 -6.83 20.42
C TRP A 115 4.74 -7.07 21.14
N PHE A 116 4.75 -7.86 22.21
CA PHE A 116 3.55 -8.17 23.00
C PHE A 116 3.05 -6.94 23.74
N GLU A 117 3.96 -6.20 24.37
CA GLU A 117 3.69 -4.92 25.01
C GLU A 117 3.19 -3.89 23.98
N LYS A 118 3.91 -3.71 22.86
CA LYS A 118 3.52 -2.77 21.78
C LYS A 118 2.11 -3.02 21.24
N LEU A 119 1.70 -4.29 21.15
CA LEU A 119 0.39 -4.66 20.59
C LEU A 119 -0.70 -4.88 21.65
N ASN A 120 -0.36 -4.78 22.94
CA ASN A 120 -1.22 -5.08 24.09
C ASN A 120 -1.82 -6.51 24.04
N ILE A 121 -0.95 -7.51 23.88
CA ILE A 121 -1.33 -8.93 23.66
C ILE A 121 -0.69 -9.92 24.64
N ASP A 122 -0.09 -9.45 25.74
CA ASP A 122 0.58 -10.26 26.77
C ASP A 122 -0.26 -11.43 27.30
N GLN A 123 -1.55 -11.19 27.46
CA GLN A 123 -2.53 -12.16 27.95
C GLN A 123 -2.76 -13.35 27.01
N TRP A 124 -2.18 -13.36 25.80
CA TRP A 124 -2.34 -14.46 24.84
C TRP A 124 -1.16 -15.43 24.83
N TRP A 125 -0.07 -15.14 25.56
CA TRP A 125 1.16 -15.96 25.51
C TRP A 125 0.92 -17.46 25.69
N LYS A 126 0.10 -17.85 26.67
CA LYS A 126 -0.20 -19.25 27.00
C LYS A 126 -1.42 -19.81 26.27
N LYS A 127 -2.16 -19.00 25.53
CA LYS A 127 -3.35 -19.44 24.79
C LYS A 127 -2.95 -20.25 23.58
N LYS A 128 -3.83 -21.16 23.14
CA LYS A 128 -3.70 -21.78 21.82
C LYS A 128 -4.18 -20.82 20.75
N LEU A 129 -3.62 -20.91 19.55
CA LEU A 129 -4.05 -20.08 18.44
C LEU A 129 -5.54 -20.29 18.10
N SER A 130 -6.05 -21.51 18.27
CA SER A 130 -7.48 -21.85 18.10
C SER A 130 -8.44 -21.12 19.06
N GLU A 131 -7.93 -20.58 20.18
CA GLU A 131 -8.70 -19.84 21.17
C GLU A 131 -8.78 -18.33 20.84
N LEU A 132 -8.07 -17.88 19.80
CA LEU A 132 -8.00 -16.48 19.39
C LEU A 132 -9.00 -16.18 18.27
N SER A 133 -9.54 -14.96 18.28
CA SER A 133 -10.37 -14.47 17.17
C SER A 133 -9.56 -14.30 15.89
N LYS A 134 -10.27 -14.01 14.78
CA LYS A 134 -9.63 -13.71 13.50
C LYS A 134 -8.58 -12.59 13.64
N GLY A 135 -8.94 -11.40 14.11
CA GLY A 135 -7.98 -10.30 14.26
C GLY A 135 -6.84 -10.61 15.24
N MET A 136 -7.11 -11.32 16.33
CA MET A 136 -6.10 -11.68 17.33
C MET A 136 -5.01 -12.59 16.75
N ALA A 137 -5.40 -13.64 16.03
CA ALA A 137 -4.45 -14.52 15.34
C ALA A 137 -3.66 -13.78 14.25
N GLN A 138 -4.26 -12.78 13.60
CA GLN A 138 -3.58 -11.94 12.62
C GLN A 138 -2.46 -11.10 13.26
N LYS A 139 -2.66 -10.58 14.49
CA LYS A 139 -1.58 -9.92 15.25
C LYS A 139 -0.43 -10.87 15.56
N ILE A 140 -0.74 -12.09 15.99
CA ILE A 140 0.31 -13.10 16.26
C ILE A 140 1.11 -13.40 14.99
N GLN A 141 0.43 -13.54 13.85
CA GLN A 141 1.08 -13.74 12.57
C GLN A 141 2.00 -12.57 12.21
N PHE A 142 1.53 -11.33 12.39
CA PHE A 142 2.36 -10.14 12.19
C PHE A 142 3.62 -10.19 13.05
N VAL A 143 3.50 -10.49 14.35
CA VAL A 143 4.65 -10.61 15.26
C VAL A 143 5.64 -11.66 14.79
N VAL A 144 5.17 -12.86 14.44
CA VAL A 144 6.02 -13.94 13.89
C VAL A 144 6.79 -13.47 12.65
N THR A 145 6.13 -12.70 11.78
CA THR A 145 6.74 -12.17 10.56
C THR A 145 7.86 -11.15 10.84
N VAL A 146 7.73 -10.31 11.87
CA VAL A 146 8.64 -9.17 12.11
C VAL A 146 9.66 -9.41 13.23
N LEU A 147 9.48 -10.44 14.06
CA LEU A 147 10.28 -10.73 15.26
C LEU A 147 11.79 -10.74 14.99
N HIS A 148 12.20 -11.32 13.87
CA HIS A 148 13.61 -11.50 13.47
C HIS A 148 14.21 -10.26 12.79
N ARG A 149 13.51 -9.11 12.83
CA ARG A 149 13.97 -7.82 12.28
C ARG A 149 14.42 -7.92 10.81
N PRO A 150 13.53 -8.37 9.91
CA PRO A 150 13.88 -8.57 8.51
C PRO A 150 14.30 -7.27 7.82
N HIS A 151 15.21 -7.36 6.86
CA HIS A 151 15.55 -6.23 5.99
C HIS A 151 14.51 -6.00 4.89
N LEU A 152 13.84 -7.08 4.47
CA LEU A 152 12.72 -7.06 3.53
C LEU A 152 11.49 -7.71 4.19
N LEU A 153 10.43 -6.93 4.34
CA LEU A 153 9.15 -7.38 4.86
C LEU A 153 8.14 -7.44 3.70
N ILE A 154 7.46 -8.55 3.53
CA ILE A 154 6.44 -8.76 2.51
C ILE A 154 5.12 -9.08 3.22
N LEU A 155 4.12 -8.24 3.01
CA LEU A 155 2.82 -8.33 3.65
C LEU A 155 1.75 -8.52 2.59
N ASP A 156 1.08 -9.67 2.59
CA ASP A 156 -0.04 -9.97 1.69
C ASP A 156 -1.36 -9.78 2.44
N GLU A 157 -2.08 -8.71 2.09
CA GLU A 157 -3.34 -8.29 2.74
C GLU A 157 -3.25 -8.22 4.28
N PRO A 158 -2.28 -7.47 4.86
CA PRO A 158 -2.02 -7.49 6.30
C PRO A 158 -3.18 -6.92 7.12
N PHE A 159 -4.02 -6.06 6.53
CA PHE A 159 -5.15 -5.44 7.21
C PHE A 159 -6.41 -6.34 7.21
N SER A 160 -6.36 -7.49 6.54
CA SER A 160 -7.51 -8.39 6.44
C SER A 160 -7.89 -8.96 7.82
N GLY A 161 -9.17 -8.88 8.16
CA GLY A 161 -9.69 -9.43 9.42
C GLY A 161 -9.44 -8.59 10.67
N PHE A 162 -8.93 -7.36 10.52
CA PHE A 162 -8.90 -6.35 11.59
C PHE A 162 -10.12 -5.43 11.52
N ASP A 163 -10.61 -5.03 12.70
CA ASP A 163 -11.44 -3.83 12.83
C ASP A 163 -10.59 -2.55 12.59
N PRO A 164 -11.22 -1.38 12.36
CA PRO A 164 -10.50 -0.14 12.04
C PRO A 164 -9.44 0.27 13.09
N VAL A 165 -9.71 0.05 14.38
CA VAL A 165 -8.78 0.42 15.46
C VAL A 165 -7.52 -0.44 15.40
N ASN A 166 -7.68 -1.75 15.29
CA ASN A 166 -6.54 -2.67 15.17
C ASN A 166 -5.80 -2.53 13.83
N ALA A 167 -6.49 -2.19 12.74
CA ALA A 167 -5.86 -1.93 11.46
C ALA A 167 -4.92 -0.70 11.53
N ASN A 168 -5.35 0.37 12.22
CA ASN A 168 -4.49 1.54 12.45
C ASN A 168 -3.27 1.21 13.31
N LEU A 169 -3.43 0.42 14.37
CA LEU A 169 -2.30 -0.03 15.18
C LEU A 169 -1.26 -0.77 14.33
N ILE A 170 -1.68 -1.70 13.47
CA ILE A 170 -0.77 -2.44 12.58
C ILE A 170 -0.12 -1.51 11.55
N LYS A 171 -0.89 -0.56 10.99
CA LYS A 171 -0.36 0.47 10.09
C LYS A 171 0.78 1.25 10.75
N ASP A 172 0.58 1.71 11.98
CA ASP A 172 1.60 2.48 12.71
C ASP A 172 2.88 1.65 12.91
N GLN A 173 2.74 0.35 13.20
CA GLN A 173 3.90 -0.55 13.31
C GLN A 173 4.63 -0.76 11.97
N ILE A 174 3.91 -0.86 10.86
CA ILE A 174 4.50 -0.95 9.52
C ILE A 174 5.31 0.31 9.20
N ILE A 175 4.75 1.49 9.50
CA ILE A 175 5.44 2.78 9.30
C ILE A 175 6.67 2.87 10.20
N GLU A 176 6.57 2.47 11.47
CA GLU A 176 7.70 2.44 12.40
C GLU A 176 8.83 1.53 11.89
N LEU A 177 8.49 0.33 11.40
CA LEU A 177 9.46 -0.59 10.80
C LEU A 177 10.18 0.03 9.61
N LYS A 178 9.44 0.71 8.71
CA LYS A 178 10.04 1.45 7.59
C LYS A 178 10.97 2.56 8.07
N ASN A 179 10.56 3.35 9.07
CA ASN A 179 11.38 4.42 9.64
C ASN A 179 12.66 3.89 10.30
N ASN A 180 12.63 2.64 10.79
CA ASN A 180 13.81 1.92 11.30
C ASN A 180 14.66 1.27 10.19
N GLY A 181 14.36 1.52 8.92
CA GLY A 181 15.16 1.10 7.76
C GLY A 181 14.70 -0.18 7.07
N THR A 182 13.62 -0.82 7.54
CA THR A 182 13.05 -2.00 6.88
C THR A 182 12.45 -1.60 5.54
N THR A 183 12.71 -2.39 4.50
CA THR A 183 12.04 -2.23 3.21
C THR A 183 10.78 -3.09 3.19
N ILE A 184 9.65 -2.55 2.73
CA ILE A 184 8.36 -3.22 2.84
C ILE A 184 7.71 -3.33 1.47
N ILE A 185 7.25 -4.53 1.11
CA ILE A 185 6.32 -4.77 -0.01
C ILE A 185 4.96 -5.08 0.60
N LEU A 186 3.96 -4.29 0.23
CA LEU A 186 2.60 -4.39 0.73
C LEU A 186 1.67 -4.74 -0.42
N SER A 187 1.11 -5.95 -0.45
CA SER A 187 0.02 -6.31 -1.34
C SER A 187 -1.30 -5.98 -0.67
N THR A 188 -2.10 -5.16 -1.35
CA THR A 188 -3.46 -4.86 -0.90
C THR A 188 -4.35 -4.43 -2.06
N HIS A 189 -5.66 -4.60 -1.89
CA HIS A 189 -6.69 -3.98 -2.73
C HIS A 189 -7.26 -2.69 -2.12
N ARG A 190 -6.84 -2.29 -0.91
CA ARG A 190 -7.33 -1.09 -0.22
C ARG A 190 -6.53 0.15 -0.63
N MET A 191 -7.15 0.99 -1.46
CA MET A 191 -6.49 2.16 -2.04
C MET A 191 -6.13 3.24 -1.01
N GLU A 192 -7.00 3.47 -0.04
CA GLU A 192 -6.74 4.38 1.09
C GLU A 192 -5.45 4.01 1.83
N SER A 193 -5.22 2.72 2.06
CA SER A 193 -4.00 2.23 2.70
C SER A 193 -2.77 2.58 1.88
N VAL A 194 -2.83 2.46 0.55
CA VAL A 194 -1.71 2.84 -0.32
C VAL A 194 -1.44 4.34 -0.29
N GLU A 195 -2.48 5.16 -0.32
CA GLU A 195 -2.33 6.62 -0.22
C GLU A 195 -1.71 7.07 1.09
N GLU A 196 -2.10 6.45 2.20
CA GLU A 196 -1.64 6.85 3.52
C GLU A 196 -0.20 6.42 3.84
N MET A 197 0.27 5.28 3.30
CA MET A 197 1.56 4.70 3.75
C MET A 197 2.58 4.36 2.67
N CYS A 198 2.18 4.21 1.41
CA CYS A 198 3.13 3.78 0.38
C CYS A 198 3.91 4.96 -0.18
N ASP A 199 5.23 4.80 -0.30
CA ASP A 199 6.08 5.74 -1.02
C ASP A 199 6.00 5.48 -2.55
N TYR A 200 5.89 4.20 -2.92
CA TYR A 200 5.85 3.72 -4.31
C TYR A 200 4.70 2.74 -4.51
N VAL A 201 4.27 2.59 -5.76
CA VAL A 201 3.19 1.69 -6.12
C VAL A 201 3.39 1.09 -7.50
N ALA A 202 3.06 -0.19 -7.64
CA ALA A 202 2.81 -0.83 -8.92
C ALA A 202 1.38 -1.34 -8.99
N LEU A 203 0.72 -1.07 -10.11
CA LEU A 203 -0.58 -1.65 -10.45
C LEU A 203 -0.38 -2.81 -11.42
N ILE A 204 -0.85 -4.00 -11.02
CA ILE A 204 -0.89 -5.19 -11.87
C ILE A 204 -2.33 -5.44 -12.29
N ASN A 205 -2.55 -5.64 -13.59
CA ASN A 205 -3.81 -6.11 -14.13
C ASN A 205 -3.55 -7.09 -15.27
N ASN A 206 -4.34 -8.17 -15.35
CA ASN A 206 -4.19 -9.20 -16.39
C ASN A 206 -2.72 -9.65 -16.59
N SER A 207 -2.03 -9.93 -15.48
CA SER A 207 -0.63 -10.37 -15.44
C SER A 207 0.42 -9.37 -15.89
N LYS A 208 0.03 -8.14 -16.23
CA LYS A 208 0.91 -7.08 -16.71
C LYS A 208 0.98 -5.93 -15.73
N LYS A 209 2.14 -5.27 -15.70
CA LYS A 209 2.32 -4.02 -14.96
C LYS A 209 1.74 -2.87 -15.77
N ILE A 210 0.73 -2.19 -15.21
CA ILE A 210 0.04 -1.07 -15.84
C ILE A 210 0.65 0.26 -15.40
N ILE A 211 0.99 0.39 -14.13
CA ILE A 211 1.58 1.59 -13.53
C ILE A 211 2.72 1.17 -12.61
N ASP A 212 3.75 2.01 -12.53
CA ASP A 212 4.86 1.91 -11.59
C ASP A 212 5.45 3.30 -11.33
N GLY A 213 5.68 3.64 -10.07
CA GLY A 213 6.32 4.91 -9.69
C GLY A 213 6.06 5.30 -8.25
N ARG A 214 6.46 6.52 -7.89
CA ARG A 214 6.06 7.12 -6.61
C ARG A 214 4.57 7.37 -6.61
N VAL A 215 3.91 7.17 -5.47
CA VAL A 215 2.46 7.40 -5.34
C VAL A 215 2.09 8.82 -5.79
N PHE A 216 2.87 9.82 -5.41
CA PHE A 216 2.68 11.20 -5.83
C PHE A 216 2.75 11.36 -7.36
N ASP A 217 3.84 10.92 -7.99
CA ASP A 217 4.05 11.05 -9.44
C ASP A 217 2.98 10.30 -10.24
N VAL A 218 2.53 9.15 -9.73
CA VAL A 218 1.44 8.38 -10.31
C VAL A 218 0.14 9.18 -10.26
N ARG A 219 -0.24 9.76 -9.12
CA ARG A 219 -1.46 10.56 -9.01
C ARG A 219 -1.42 11.82 -9.88
N GLU A 220 -0.27 12.49 -9.93
CA GLU A 220 -0.05 13.68 -10.77
C GLU A 220 -0.30 13.39 -12.26
N LYS A 221 0.09 12.22 -12.76
CA LYS A 221 -0.15 11.84 -14.18
C LYS A 221 -1.62 11.71 -14.54
N PHE A 222 -2.50 11.48 -13.56
CA PHE A 222 -3.94 11.30 -13.77
C PHE A 222 -4.74 12.54 -13.41
N LYS A 223 -4.08 13.68 -13.13
CA LYS A 223 -4.78 14.92 -12.81
C LYS A 223 -5.65 15.37 -13.96
N LYS A 224 -6.82 15.88 -13.62
CA LYS A 224 -7.81 16.40 -14.58
C LYS A 224 -7.76 17.92 -14.72
N ASN A 225 -6.81 18.55 -14.03
CA ASN A 225 -6.70 20.00 -13.84
C ASN A 225 -8.04 20.63 -13.41
N ILE A 226 -8.67 20.01 -12.40
CA ILE A 226 -9.91 20.48 -11.79
C ILE A 226 -9.55 21.13 -10.46
N PHE A 227 -10.08 22.32 -10.23
CA PHE A 227 -9.87 23.10 -9.01
C PHE A 227 -11.20 23.24 -8.28
N GLY A 228 -11.23 22.85 -7.01
CA GLY A 228 -12.35 23.14 -6.12
C GLY A 228 -12.13 24.48 -5.46
N ILE A 229 -13.10 25.38 -5.60
CA ILE A 229 -13.03 26.74 -5.07
C ILE A 229 -14.21 26.97 -4.12
N THR A 230 -13.91 27.56 -2.97
CA THR A 230 -14.93 28.07 -2.04
C THR A 230 -14.71 29.57 -1.83
N LEU A 231 -15.76 30.36 -2.04
CA LEU A 231 -15.76 31.81 -1.86
C LEU A 231 -16.77 32.23 -0.78
N SER A 232 -16.45 33.34 -0.10
CA SER A 232 -17.37 34.08 0.78
C SER A 232 -17.43 35.55 0.35
N GLU A 233 -18.45 36.29 0.79
CA GLU A 233 -18.60 37.73 0.48
C GLU A 233 -18.54 38.01 -1.04
N VAL A 234 -19.26 37.20 -1.82
CA VAL A 234 -19.20 37.22 -3.29
C VAL A 234 -20.00 38.40 -3.85
N SER A 235 -19.37 39.15 -4.76
CA SER A 235 -20.05 40.15 -5.59
C SER A 235 -20.73 39.46 -6.79
N ASN A 236 -22.06 39.60 -6.89
CA ASN A 236 -22.83 38.95 -7.95
C ASN A 236 -22.37 39.35 -9.36
N ASP A 237 -22.12 40.63 -9.60
CA ASP A 237 -21.72 41.13 -10.94
C ASP A 237 -20.35 40.59 -11.36
N GLN A 238 -19.39 40.56 -10.42
CA GLN A 238 -18.06 40.01 -10.68
C GLN A 238 -18.12 38.49 -10.87
N PHE A 239 -18.98 37.81 -10.12
CA PHE A 239 -19.13 36.36 -10.24
C PHE A 239 -19.76 35.94 -11.57
N GLU A 240 -20.75 36.67 -12.08
CA GLU A 240 -21.32 36.40 -13.40
C GLU A 240 -20.29 36.63 -14.51
N ASN A 241 -19.46 37.67 -14.41
CA ASN A 241 -18.33 37.87 -15.34
C ASN A 241 -17.33 36.71 -15.28
N PHE A 242 -17.06 36.20 -14.08
CA PHE A 242 -16.17 35.05 -13.88
C PHE A 242 -16.74 33.77 -14.54
N LYS A 243 -18.04 33.49 -14.37
CA LYS A 243 -18.71 32.35 -15.02
C LYS A 243 -18.69 32.44 -16.54
N ASN A 244 -18.77 33.64 -17.10
CA ASN A 244 -18.68 33.82 -18.55
C ASN A 244 -17.27 33.52 -19.10
N LYS A 245 -16.24 33.67 -18.25
CA LYS A 245 -14.84 33.42 -18.61
C LYS A 245 -14.43 31.96 -18.41
N TYR A 246 -15.01 31.28 -17.42
CA TYR A 246 -14.61 29.92 -17.03
C TYR A 246 -15.78 28.94 -16.95
N GLU A 247 -15.57 27.73 -17.46
CA GLU A 247 -16.53 26.64 -17.33
C GLU A 247 -16.51 26.10 -15.89
N ILE A 248 -17.57 26.44 -15.13
CA ILE A 248 -17.78 25.96 -13.76
C ILE A 248 -18.80 24.84 -13.71
N PHE A 249 -18.63 23.92 -12.76
CA PHE A 249 -19.55 22.81 -12.49
C PHE A 249 -19.60 22.52 -10.97
N ASN A 250 -20.48 21.60 -10.56
CA ASN A 250 -20.68 21.24 -9.13
C ASN A 250 -20.95 22.46 -8.22
N PHE A 251 -21.69 23.45 -8.72
CA PHE A 251 -22.01 24.67 -7.97
C PHE A 251 -22.93 24.39 -6.78
N SER A 252 -22.59 24.93 -5.61
CA SER A 252 -23.45 24.99 -4.43
C SER A 252 -23.36 26.35 -3.74
N ASN A 253 -24.44 26.74 -3.05
CA ASN A 253 -24.49 27.95 -2.25
C ASN A 253 -25.16 27.66 -0.91
N ASP A 254 -24.35 27.48 0.13
CA ASP A 254 -24.79 27.10 1.48
C ASP A 254 -24.13 28.01 2.51
N ASN A 255 -24.88 28.49 3.51
CA ASN A 255 -24.35 29.31 4.61
C ASN A 255 -23.51 30.53 4.18
N ASN A 256 -23.92 31.24 3.13
CA ASN A 256 -23.20 32.37 2.51
C ASN A 256 -21.82 31.98 1.94
N LEU A 257 -21.62 30.71 1.62
CA LEU A 257 -20.45 30.19 0.91
C LEU A 257 -20.86 29.68 -0.46
N ILE A 258 -20.17 30.14 -1.49
CA ILE A 258 -20.31 29.66 -2.85
C ILE A 258 -19.18 28.67 -3.11
N SER A 259 -19.52 27.43 -3.41
CA SER A 259 -18.56 26.38 -3.79
C SER A 259 -18.78 25.95 -5.23
N PHE A 260 -17.72 25.73 -6.00
CA PHE A 260 -17.80 25.18 -7.34
C PHE A 260 -16.48 24.55 -7.74
N ASP A 261 -16.53 23.66 -8.72
CA ASP A 261 -15.34 23.14 -9.39
C ASP A 261 -15.16 23.83 -10.74
N LEU A 262 -13.92 23.96 -11.18
CA LEU A 262 -13.54 24.61 -12.43
C LEU A 262 -12.42 23.81 -13.09
N LYS A 263 -12.54 23.55 -14.40
CA LYS A 263 -11.49 22.89 -15.17
C LYS A 263 -10.62 23.96 -15.84
N ASN A 264 -9.30 23.89 -15.66
CA ASN A 264 -8.40 24.83 -16.29
C ASN A 264 -7.04 24.24 -16.63
N GLU A 265 -6.61 24.43 -17.87
CA GLU A 265 -5.31 23.93 -18.37
C GLU A 265 -4.23 25.03 -18.42
N THR A 266 -4.58 26.27 -18.06
CA THR A 266 -3.65 27.41 -18.05
C THR A 266 -3.04 27.65 -16.65
N ASP A 267 -2.22 28.70 -16.52
CA ASP A 267 -1.65 29.12 -15.24
C ASP A 267 -2.74 29.36 -14.18
N GLN A 268 -2.63 28.64 -13.06
CA GLN A 268 -3.54 28.67 -11.92
C GLN A 268 -3.56 30.04 -11.24
N ASN A 269 -2.44 30.79 -11.31
CA ASN A 269 -2.33 32.11 -10.73
C ASN A 269 -3.32 33.11 -11.34
N ASN A 270 -3.63 32.96 -12.64
CA ASN A 270 -4.59 33.84 -13.31
C ASN A 270 -6.01 33.66 -12.76
N ILE A 271 -6.41 32.40 -12.49
CA ILE A 271 -7.71 32.13 -11.87
C ILE A 271 -7.75 32.74 -10.47
N LEU A 272 -6.70 32.55 -9.68
CA LEU A 272 -6.65 33.06 -8.32
C LEU A 272 -6.75 34.60 -8.29
N LEU A 273 -6.06 35.29 -9.20
CA LEU A 273 -6.15 36.75 -9.35
C LEU A 273 -7.58 37.19 -9.69
N ASP A 274 -8.23 36.53 -10.64
CA ASP A 274 -9.63 36.83 -10.98
C ASP A 274 -10.57 36.58 -9.79
N LEU A 275 -10.39 35.48 -9.05
CA LEU A 275 -11.21 35.10 -7.90
C LEU A 275 -11.14 36.12 -6.76
N VAL A 276 -9.97 36.74 -6.54
CA VAL A 276 -9.79 37.79 -5.52
C VAL A 276 -10.67 39.01 -5.81
N HIS A 277 -10.99 39.28 -7.08
CA HIS A 277 -11.92 40.36 -7.46
C HIS A 277 -13.40 39.96 -7.34
N VAL A 278 -13.68 38.66 -7.34
CA VAL A 278 -15.04 38.11 -7.23
C VAL A 278 -15.52 38.08 -5.79
N GLY A 279 -14.65 37.68 -4.85
CA GLY A 279 -14.97 37.58 -3.44
C GLY A 279 -13.78 37.11 -2.61
N LYS A 280 -14.02 36.84 -1.34
CA LYS A 280 -13.00 36.35 -0.42
C LYS A 280 -12.80 34.85 -0.58
N VAL A 281 -11.66 34.44 -1.13
CA VAL A 281 -11.26 33.03 -1.30
C VAL A 281 -11.11 32.36 0.06
N ARG A 282 -11.90 31.32 0.30
CA ARG A 282 -11.83 30.47 1.50
C ARG A 282 -11.03 29.20 1.27
N SER A 283 -11.15 28.61 0.09
CA SER A 283 -10.37 27.44 -0.32
C SER A 283 -10.10 27.49 -1.82
N PHE A 284 -8.93 27.00 -2.23
CA PHE A 284 -8.53 26.81 -3.61
C PHE A 284 -7.66 25.56 -3.65
N ASP A 285 -8.26 24.45 -4.06
CA ASP A 285 -7.64 23.13 -3.94
C ASP A 285 -7.66 22.43 -5.30
N GLU A 286 -6.48 22.06 -5.80
CA GLU A 286 -6.39 21.21 -6.97
C GLU A 286 -6.90 19.81 -6.60
N ARG A 287 -7.90 19.32 -7.33
CA ARG A 287 -8.50 18.00 -7.14
C ARG A 287 -7.56 16.94 -7.74
N ILE A 288 -6.55 16.56 -6.97
CA ILE A 288 -5.67 15.43 -7.31
C ILE A 288 -6.45 14.13 -7.15
N PRO A 289 -6.48 13.25 -8.17
CA PRO A 289 -7.25 12.02 -8.11
C PRO A 289 -6.79 11.13 -6.96
N SER A 290 -7.74 10.40 -6.36
CA SER A 290 -7.41 9.33 -5.42
C SER A 290 -6.75 8.15 -6.14
N MET A 291 -6.03 7.29 -5.42
CA MET A 291 -5.51 6.03 -5.96
C MET A 291 -6.62 5.11 -6.45
N ASN A 292 -7.82 5.20 -5.86
CA ASN A 292 -8.99 4.47 -6.36
C ASN A 292 -9.41 4.96 -7.75
N GLU A 293 -9.44 6.27 -7.97
CA GLU A 293 -9.72 6.84 -9.29
C GLU A 293 -8.61 6.51 -10.30
N VAL A 294 -7.34 6.61 -9.88
CA VAL A 294 -6.20 6.20 -10.71
C VAL A 294 -6.36 4.74 -11.14
N PHE A 295 -6.71 3.85 -10.21
CA PHE A 295 -6.94 2.44 -10.50
C PHE A 295 -8.05 2.23 -11.53
N ILE A 296 -9.23 2.83 -11.31
CA ILE A 296 -10.38 2.69 -12.21
C ILE A 296 -10.04 3.18 -13.62
N ASN A 297 -9.40 4.35 -13.72
CA ASN A 297 -9.01 4.92 -15.02
C ASN A 297 -7.96 4.04 -15.72
N ALA A 298 -6.97 3.57 -14.97
CA ALA A 298 -5.91 2.73 -15.53
C ALA A 298 -6.43 1.38 -16.02
N VAL A 299 -7.30 0.72 -15.26
CA VAL A 299 -7.89 -0.57 -15.66
C VAL A 299 -8.84 -0.37 -16.85
N SER A 300 -9.68 0.66 -16.84
CA SER A 300 -10.65 0.91 -17.92
C SER A 300 -9.99 1.23 -19.26
N ASN A 301 -8.86 1.93 -19.27
CA ASN A 301 -8.11 2.24 -20.49
C ASN A 301 -7.34 1.05 -21.06
N HIS A 302 -7.20 -0.04 -20.30
CA HIS A 302 -6.47 -1.25 -20.67
C HIS A 302 -7.38 -2.49 -20.78
N SER A 303 -8.70 -2.29 -20.77
CA SER A 303 -9.72 -3.34 -20.96
C SER A 303 -10.19 -3.40 -22.42
#